data_AF-D3W063-F1
#
_entry.id   AF-D3W063-F1
#
_cell.length_a   1.000
_cell.length_b   1.000
_cell.length_c   1.000
_cell.angle_alpha   90.00
_cell.angle_beta   90.00
_cell.angle_gamma   90.00
#
_symmetry.space_group_name_H-M   'P 1'
#
loop_
_entity.id
_entity.type
_entity.pdbx_description
1 polymer ?
#
loop_
_entity_poly.entity_id
_entity_poly.type
_entity_poly.pdbx_seq_one_letter_code
_entity_poly.pdbx_strand_id
1 'polypeptide(L)'
;LRGRGPIMVNSNYYGMDFLYVTPTPIQAARAGNSIHSFFLYRRKLNKEELKPSRIPGTVIPLCAAQCERIFNTTRIPGEETDTVQHWQDSDYIVVYHKGRYFRLRVYQAGRLLSPREIEFQIQRILDDPSPPSKGEAKLGALTAGDRIPWAKARTKYFSSGVNKRSLDCIEKAAFFVTLDDEEQGMMGDDPAASLDRYAKSLLHGKCYDRWFDKSFTVVYYKNGDWWEEYV
;
A
#
# COMPACT_ATOMS: atom_id res chain seq x y z
N LEU A 1 14.98 -12.69 -3.45
CA LEU A 1 14.27 -12.65 -4.76
C LEU A 1 14.14 -13.99 -5.47
N ARG A 2 14.91 -15.05 -5.13
CA ARG A 2 14.76 -16.39 -5.73
C ARG A 2 13.74 -17.31 -5.04
N GLY A 3 13.33 -17.02 -3.80
CA GLY A 3 12.27 -17.79 -3.13
C GLY A 3 10.97 -17.77 -3.94
N ARG A 4 10.39 -18.95 -4.20
CA ARG A 4 9.22 -19.12 -5.11
C ARG A 4 7.89 -19.30 -4.39
N GLY A 5 7.91 -19.48 -3.06
CA GLY A 5 6.71 -19.57 -2.24
C GLY A 5 6.00 -18.21 -2.07
N PRO A 6 4.83 -18.21 -1.42
CA PRO A 6 4.02 -17.00 -1.22
C PRO A 6 4.77 -15.98 -0.37
N ILE A 7 4.75 -14.70 -0.77
CA ILE A 7 5.47 -13.65 -0.03
C ILE A 7 4.66 -13.05 1.12
N MET A 8 3.33 -13.01 0.99
CA MET A 8 2.40 -12.43 1.96
C MET A 8 2.65 -12.90 3.40
N VAL A 9 2.83 -14.20 3.63
CA VAL A 9 3.05 -14.75 4.99
C VAL A 9 4.53 -14.98 5.29
N ASN A 10 5.33 -15.32 4.27
CA ASN A 10 6.69 -15.81 4.49
C ASN A 10 7.78 -14.73 4.34
N SER A 11 7.42 -13.51 3.95
CA SER A 11 8.41 -12.46 3.66
C SER A 11 7.93 -11.05 4.00
N ASN A 12 6.66 -10.74 3.72
CA ASN A 12 6.10 -9.44 4.07
C ASN A 12 6.02 -9.28 5.59
N TYR A 13 6.15 -8.04 6.04
CA TYR A 13 5.98 -7.67 7.44
C TYR A 13 5.03 -6.48 7.54
N TYR A 14 4.44 -6.29 8.70
CA TYR A 14 3.54 -5.18 8.95
C TYR A 14 4.05 -4.31 10.10
N GLY A 15 3.77 -3.02 10.03
CA GLY A 15 3.95 -2.07 11.12
C GLY A 15 2.59 -1.51 11.54
N MET A 16 2.31 -1.51 12.84
CA MET A 16 1.10 -0.87 13.38
C MET A 16 1.38 0.59 13.70
N ASP A 17 0.45 1.49 13.36
CA ASP A 17 0.41 2.85 13.91
C ASP A 17 0.04 2.80 15.42
N PHE A 18 -0.10 3.95 16.08
CA PHE A 18 -0.45 4.07 17.49
C PHE A 18 -1.65 3.19 17.90
N LEU A 19 -1.39 2.13 18.67
CA LEU A 19 -2.40 1.18 19.14
C LEU A 19 -3.47 1.80 20.06
N TYR A 20 -3.14 2.92 20.71
CA TYR A 20 -3.98 3.52 21.76
C TYR A 20 -4.50 4.92 21.40
N VAL A 21 -4.20 5.41 20.19
CA VAL A 21 -4.60 6.75 19.78
C VAL A 21 -5.16 6.68 18.36
N THR A 22 -6.47 6.93 18.24
CA THR A 22 -7.15 7.11 16.95
C THR A 22 -7.45 8.60 16.79
N PRO A 23 -6.62 9.37 16.04
CA PRO A 23 -6.78 10.83 15.93
C PRO A 23 -8.10 11.27 15.31
N THR A 24 -8.71 10.42 14.46
CA THR A 24 -10.05 10.64 13.91
C THR A 24 -10.68 9.29 13.57
N PRO A 25 -11.98 9.09 13.87
CA PRO A 25 -12.71 7.90 13.47
C PRO A 25 -13.14 7.92 11.99
N ILE A 26 -12.88 9.02 11.28
CA ILE A 26 -13.30 9.20 9.89
C ILE A 26 -12.20 8.66 8.97
N GLN A 27 -12.45 7.50 8.35
CA GLN A 27 -11.53 6.82 7.42
C GLN A 27 -11.00 7.75 6.33
N ALA A 28 -11.86 8.53 5.68
CA ALA A 28 -11.47 9.45 4.62
C ALA A 28 -10.53 10.57 5.11
N ALA A 29 -10.82 11.15 6.29
CA ALA A 29 -10.01 12.20 6.89
C ALA A 29 -8.65 11.66 7.33
N ARG A 30 -8.60 10.43 7.86
CA ARG A 30 -7.35 9.76 8.21
C ARG A 30 -6.50 9.52 6.97
N ALA A 31 -7.10 8.95 5.92
CA ALA A 31 -6.42 8.72 4.64
C ALA A 31 -5.89 10.03 4.04
N GLY A 32 -6.70 11.09 4.00
CA GLY A 32 -6.29 12.40 3.49
C GLY A 32 -5.05 12.96 4.19
N ASN A 33 -5.02 12.93 5.52
CA ASN A 33 -3.89 13.43 6.31
C ASN A 33 -2.62 12.57 6.16
N SER A 34 -2.77 11.25 6.26
CA SER A 34 -1.63 10.33 6.18
C SER A 34 -1.02 10.33 4.77
N ILE A 35 -1.84 10.27 3.71
CA ILE A 35 -1.37 10.36 2.31
C ILE A 35 -0.63 11.67 2.08
N HIS A 36 -1.18 12.81 2.51
CA HIS A 36 -0.49 14.10 2.41
C HIS A 36 0.88 14.07 3.11
N SER A 37 0.93 13.51 4.31
CA SER A 37 2.14 13.39 5.12
C SER A 37 3.20 12.52 4.45
N PHE A 38 2.82 11.40 3.81
CA PHE A 38 3.74 10.57 3.04
C PHE A 38 4.38 11.31 1.88
N PHE A 39 3.60 12.12 1.15
CA PHE A 39 4.16 12.93 0.07
C PHE A 39 5.03 14.08 0.56
N LEU A 40 4.76 14.64 1.75
CA LEU A 40 5.68 15.58 2.40
C LEU A 40 6.99 14.89 2.79
N TYR A 41 6.93 13.68 3.35
CA TYR A 41 8.11 12.88 3.68
C TYR A 41 8.92 12.56 2.42
N ARG A 42 8.26 12.05 1.37
CA ARG A 42 8.88 11.78 0.07
C ARG A 42 9.53 13.02 -0.53
N ARG A 43 8.89 14.18 -0.44
CA ARG A 43 9.47 15.44 -0.92
C ARG A 43 10.75 15.79 -0.16
N LYS A 44 10.79 15.62 1.15
CA LYS A 44 12.01 15.84 1.95
C LYS A 44 13.09 14.82 1.61
N LEU A 45 12.71 13.56 1.37
CA LEU A 45 13.62 12.50 0.94
C LEU A 45 14.27 12.84 -0.40
N ASN A 46 13.47 13.17 -1.43
CA ASN A 46 13.96 13.50 -2.78
C ASN A 46 14.80 14.78 -2.83
N LYS A 47 14.63 15.67 -1.85
CA LYS A 47 15.42 16.90 -1.71
C LYS A 47 16.62 16.75 -0.77
N GLU A 48 16.85 15.55 -0.22
CA GLU A 48 17.92 15.29 0.75
C GLU A 48 17.83 16.18 2.01
N GLU A 49 16.61 16.58 2.39
CA GLU A 49 16.33 17.43 3.56
C GLU A 49 16.14 16.60 4.85
N LEU A 50 16.12 15.27 4.75
CA LEU A 50 16.02 14.38 5.90
C LEU A 50 17.36 14.29 6.65
N LYS A 51 17.31 14.40 7.97
CA LYS A 51 18.51 14.22 8.81
C LYS A 51 18.99 12.76 8.69
N PRO A 52 20.27 12.51 8.38
CA PRO A 52 20.80 11.15 8.32
C PRO A 52 20.60 10.40 9.64
N SER A 53 20.13 9.16 9.56
CA SER A 53 20.06 8.27 10.72
C SER A 53 21.48 7.89 11.14
N ARG A 54 21.71 7.74 12.46
CA ARG A 54 23.01 7.43 13.05
C ARG A 54 22.87 6.28 14.03
N ILE A 55 23.95 5.54 14.24
CA ILE A 55 23.99 4.55 15.32
C ILE A 55 23.80 5.29 16.66
N PRO A 56 22.84 4.88 17.51
CA PRO A 56 22.57 5.56 18.78
C PRO A 56 23.84 5.77 19.61
N GLY A 57 24.03 6.99 20.11
CA GLY A 57 25.21 7.36 20.90
C GLY A 57 26.49 7.62 20.09
N THR A 58 26.43 7.62 18.75
CA THR A 58 27.61 7.86 17.90
C THR A 58 27.35 8.89 16.80
N VAL A 59 28.42 9.29 16.11
CA VAL A 59 28.37 10.15 14.92
C VAL A 59 28.30 9.36 13.60
N ILE A 60 28.34 8.02 13.66
CA ILE A 60 28.43 7.15 12.48
C ILE A 60 27.07 7.09 11.77
N PRO A 61 26.98 7.51 10.50
CA PRO A 61 25.73 7.47 9.74
C PRO A 61 25.40 6.06 9.29
N LEU A 62 24.09 5.76 9.22
CA LEU A 62 23.56 4.55 8.60
C LEU A 62 23.29 4.78 7.11
N CYS A 63 23.37 3.69 6.33
CA CYS A 63 23.05 3.74 4.90
C CYS A 63 21.56 4.06 4.68
N ALA A 64 21.27 5.05 3.82
CA ALA A 64 19.90 5.47 3.48
C ALA A 64 19.40 4.93 2.13
N ALA A 65 20.16 4.05 1.46
CA ALA A 65 19.81 3.55 0.12
C ALA A 65 18.46 2.81 0.06
N GLN A 66 17.97 2.30 1.20
CA GLN A 66 16.65 1.68 1.30
C GLN A 66 15.53 2.72 1.25
N CYS A 67 15.77 3.95 1.75
CA CYS A 67 14.76 5.00 1.80
C CYS A 67 14.31 5.42 0.40
N GLU A 68 15.24 5.49 -0.55
CA GLU A 68 14.95 5.80 -1.96
C GLU A 68 13.91 4.83 -2.57
N ARG A 69 13.90 3.58 -2.11
CA ARG A 69 13.04 2.52 -2.66
C ARG A 69 11.70 2.40 -1.95
N ILE A 70 11.41 3.22 -0.94
CA ILE A 70 10.11 3.19 -0.24
C ILE A 70 8.98 3.49 -1.23
N PHE A 71 9.13 4.49 -2.07
CA PHE A 71 8.10 4.92 -3.01
C PHE A 71 8.37 4.44 -4.44
N ASN A 72 7.30 4.32 -5.24
CA ASN A 72 7.35 3.98 -6.66
C ASN A 72 8.05 2.63 -6.95
N THR A 73 8.05 1.73 -5.97
CA THR A 73 8.75 0.45 -6.07
C THR A 73 7.76 -0.70 -6.04
N THR A 74 7.99 -1.72 -6.86
CA THR A 74 7.18 -2.93 -6.89
C THR A 74 8.05 -4.12 -7.28
N ARG A 75 7.80 -5.26 -6.64
CA ARG A 75 8.44 -6.53 -6.95
C ARG A 75 7.70 -7.22 -8.09
N ILE A 76 8.33 -7.32 -9.25
CA ILE A 76 7.78 -8.00 -10.42
C ILE A 76 8.06 -9.50 -10.32
N PRO A 77 7.05 -10.38 -10.39
CA PRO A 77 7.24 -11.82 -10.36
C PRO A 77 7.96 -12.31 -11.64
N GLY A 78 8.93 -13.21 -11.47
CA GLY A 78 9.56 -13.95 -12.57
C GLY A 78 9.43 -15.47 -12.36
N GLU A 79 9.64 -16.27 -13.40
CA GLU A 79 9.57 -17.74 -13.23
C GLU A 79 10.73 -18.25 -12.35
N GLU A 80 11.95 -17.79 -12.60
CA GLU A 80 13.14 -18.19 -11.83
C GLU A 80 13.48 -17.19 -10.71
N THR A 81 13.42 -15.89 -11.01
CA THR A 81 13.85 -14.82 -10.10
C THR A 81 12.93 -13.61 -10.25
N ASP A 82 12.45 -13.07 -9.14
CA ASP A 82 11.71 -11.82 -9.14
C ASP A 82 12.64 -10.62 -9.29
N THR A 83 12.13 -9.51 -9.81
CA THR A 83 12.89 -8.26 -9.97
C THR A 83 12.26 -7.15 -9.14
N VAL A 84 13.06 -6.40 -8.38
CA VAL A 84 12.58 -5.17 -7.73
C VAL A 84 12.71 -4.04 -8.75
N GLN A 85 11.58 -3.48 -9.14
CA GLN A 85 11.52 -2.38 -10.07
C GLN A 85 11.20 -1.09 -9.31
N HIS A 86 12.09 -0.11 -9.42
CA HIS A 86 11.87 1.26 -8.95
C HIS A 86 11.61 2.17 -10.15
N TRP A 87 10.58 3.02 -10.04
CA TRP A 87 10.17 3.95 -11.08
C TRP A 87 10.45 5.39 -10.68
N GLN A 88 10.60 6.26 -11.68
CA GLN A 88 10.69 7.70 -11.45
C GLN A 88 9.38 8.25 -10.88
N ASP A 89 9.48 9.41 -10.25
CA ASP A 89 8.47 9.96 -9.36
C ASP A 89 7.03 9.98 -9.92
N SER A 90 6.16 9.10 -9.40
CA SER A 90 4.72 9.12 -9.72
C SER A 90 3.95 10.17 -8.93
N ASP A 91 2.99 10.82 -9.58
CA ASP A 91 2.13 11.88 -9.04
C ASP A 91 0.77 11.36 -8.49
N TYR A 92 0.64 10.05 -8.38
CA TYR A 92 -0.59 9.37 -8.01
C TYR A 92 -0.33 8.12 -7.15
N ILE A 93 -1.37 7.69 -6.46
CA ILE A 93 -1.46 6.41 -5.74
C ILE A 93 -2.55 5.53 -6.38
N VAL A 94 -2.50 4.24 -6.09
CA VAL A 94 -3.65 3.36 -6.35
C VAL A 94 -4.37 3.09 -5.05
N VAL A 95 -5.68 3.24 -5.08
CA VAL A 95 -6.59 2.97 -3.98
C VAL A 95 -7.45 1.77 -4.34
N TYR A 96 -7.54 0.79 -3.44
CA TYR A 96 -8.44 -0.34 -3.52
C TYR A 96 -9.62 -0.12 -2.56
N HIS A 97 -10.84 -0.32 -3.06
CA HIS A 97 -12.04 -0.37 -2.23
C HIS A 97 -13.05 -1.32 -2.85
N LYS A 98 -13.61 -2.25 -2.05
CA LYS A 98 -14.67 -3.20 -2.44
C LYS A 98 -14.45 -3.88 -3.80
N GLY A 99 -13.22 -4.37 -4.03
CA GLY A 99 -12.88 -5.12 -5.24
C GLY A 99 -12.55 -4.26 -6.46
N ARG A 100 -12.40 -2.94 -6.30
CA ARG A 100 -12.11 -1.99 -7.39
C ARG A 100 -10.83 -1.23 -7.15
N TYR A 101 -10.17 -0.86 -8.25
CA TYR A 101 -8.92 -0.11 -8.23
C TYR A 101 -9.11 1.29 -8.81
N PHE A 102 -8.70 2.30 -8.05
CA PHE A 102 -8.84 3.70 -8.40
C PHE A 102 -7.46 4.36 -8.49
N ARG A 103 -7.24 5.13 -9.56
CA ARG A 103 -6.06 5.98 -9.67
C ARG A 103 -6.36 7.34 -9.06
N LEU A 104 -5.80 7.63 -7.89
CA LEU A 104 -5.98 8.91 -7.20
C LEU A 104 -4.73 9.78 -7.40
N ARG A 105 -4.90 10.90 -8.10
CA ARG A 105 -3.82 11.90 -8.27
C ARG A 105 -3.70 12.74 -7.01
N VAL A 106 -2.45 12.94 -6.56
CA VAL A 106 -2.16 13.74 -5.38
C VAL A 106 -1.50 15.08 -5.71
N TYR A 107 -1.14 15.31 -6.97
CA TYR A 107 -0.68 16.62 -7.46
C TYR A 107 -1.66 17.22 -8.46
N GLN A 108 -1.78 18.54 -8.41
CA GLN A 108 -2.49 19.34 -9.40
C GLN A 108 -1.64 20.56 -9.75
N ALA A 109 -1.29 20.72 -11.03
CA ALA A 109 -0.46 21.82 -11.52
C ALA A 109 0.85 22.00 -10.73
N GLY A 110 1.53 20.89 -10.38
CA GLY A 110 2.77 20.89 -9.61
C GLY A 110 2.63 21.12 -8.10
N ARG A 111 1.42 21.42 -7.61
CA ARG A 111 1.13 21.57 -6.18
C ARG A 111 0.62 20.25 -5.60
N LEU A 112 1.16 19.86 -4.44
CA LEU A 112 0.61 18.77 -3.64
C LEU A 112 -0.77 19.18 -3.11
N LEU A 113 -1.76 18.31 -3.31
CA LEU A 113 -3.11 18.52 -2.78
C LEU A 113 -3.09 18.57 -1.25
N SER A 114 -3.90 19.45 -0.68
CA SER A 114 -4.10 19.56 0.76
C SER A 114 -4.80 18.30 1.32
N PRO A 115 -4.68 18.03 2.64
CA PRO A 115 -5.36 16.89 3.25
C PRO A 115 -6.85 16.83 2.94
N ARG A 116 -7.54 17.99 2.96
CA ARG A 116 -8.98 18.11 2.67
C ARG A 116 -9.34 17.80 1.22
N GLU A 117 -8.48 18.18 0.27
CA GLU A 117 -8.66 17.85 -1.15
C GLU A 117 -8.49 16.34 -1.41
N ILE A 118 -7.56 15.69 -0.71
CA ILE A 118 -7.36 14.24 -0.78
C ILE A 118 -8.51 13.51 -0.09
N GLU A 119 -8.91 13.96 1.10
CA GLU A 119 -10.08 13.45 1.84
C GLU A 119 -11.34 13.47 0.96
N PHE A 120 -11.61 14.58 0.28
CA PHE A 120 -12.76 14.67 -0.63
C PHE A 120 -12.70 13.63 -1.75
N GLN A 121 -11.52 13.38 -2.33
CA GLN A 121 -11.35 12.32 -3.34
C GLN A 121 -11.54 10.92 -2.76
N ILE A 122 -11.03 10.67 -1.56
CA ILE A 122 -11.21 9.39 -0.85
C ILE A 122 -12.67 9.15 -0.53
N GLN A 123 -13.38 10.17 -0.03
CA GLN A 123 -14.81 10.08 0.26
C GLN A 123 -15.61 9.73 -0.99
N ARG A 124 -15.27 10.32 -2.15
CA ARG A 124 -15.88 9.93 -3.43
C ARG A 124 -15.64 8.49 -3.83
N ILE A 125 -14.51 7.88 -3.43
CA ILE A 125 -14.23 6.46 -3.67
C ILE A 125 -15.06 5.59 -2.72
N LEU A 126 -15.19 5.97 -1.45
CA LEU A 126 -16.02 5.27 -0.46
C LEU A 126 -17.51 5.27 -0.84
N ASP A 127 -17.97 6.39 -1.41
CA ASP A 127 -19.36 6.60 -1.82
C ASP A 127 -19.69 6.05 -3.23
N ASP A 128 -18.70 5.55 -3.98
CA ASP A 128 -18.92 5.04 -5.35
C ASP A 128 -19.67 3.68 -5.30
N PRO A 129 -20.90 3.60 -5.82
CA PRO A 129 -21.72 2.38 -5.74
C PRO A 129 -21.41 1.38 -6.87
N SER A 130 -20.54 1.71 -7.82
CA SER A 130 -20.38 0.90 -9.03
C SER A 130 -19.73 -0.45 -8.71
N PRO A 131 -20.21 -1.55 -9.32
CA PRO A 131 -19.67 -2.88 -9.08
C PRO A 131 -18.30 -3.07 -9.75
N PRO A 132 -17.46 -3.99 -9.24
CA PRO A 132 -16.20 -4.35 -9.88
C PRO A 132 -16.44 -5.00 -11.24
N SER A 133 -15.49 -4.79 -12.15
CA SER A 133 -15.47 -5.46 -13.45
C SER A 133 -15.32 -6.97 -13.27
N LYS A 134 -15.73 -7.75 -14.28
CA LYS A 134 -15.62 -9.22 -14.22
C LYS A 134 -14.17 -9.65 -13.97
N GLY A 135 -13.94 -10.32 -12.84
CA GLY A 135 -12.62 -10.80 -12.42
C GLY A 135 -11.75 -9.77 -11.67
N GLU A 136 -12.17 -8.52 -11.56
CA GLU A 136 -11.43 -7.46 -10.86
C GLU A 136 -11.48 -7.64 -9.33
N ALA A 137 -12.63 -8.07 -8.82
CA ALA A 137 -12.95 -8.08 -7.39
C ALA A 137 -11.91 -8.77 -6.48
N LYS A 138 -11.23 -9.79 -7.00
CA LYS A 138 -10.23 -10.58 -6.26
C LYS A 138 -8.88 -10.61 -6.96
N LEU A 139 -8.60 -9.62 -7.80
CA LEU A 139 -7.38 -9.59 -8.62
C LEU A 139 -6.11 -9.61 -7.77
N GLY A 140 -6.11 -8.94 -6.61
CA GLY A 140 -4.98 -8.90 -5.68
C GLY A 140 -4.55 -10.29 -5.17
N ALA A 141 -5.44 -11.29 -5.20
CA ALA A 141 -5.14 -12.67 -4.80
C ALA A 141 -4.00 -13.29 -5.60
N LEU A 142 -3.78 -12.84 -6.85
CA LEU A 142 -2.67 -13.28 -7.66
C LEU A 142 -1.31 -12.93 -7.04
N THR A 143 -1.23 -11.82 -6.31
CA THR A 143 0.01 -11.38 -5.63
C THR A 143 0.25 -12.12 -4.31
N ALA A 144 -0.80 -12.71 -3.73
CA ALA A 144 -0.75 -13.45 -2.46
C ALA A 144 -0.23 -14.89 -2.59
N GLY A 145 -0.39 -15.49 -3.78
CA GLY A 145 -0.04 -16.89 -4.04
C GLY A 145 1.44 -17.12 -4.39
N ASP A 146 1.72 -18.33 -4.88
CA ASP A 146 3.05 -18.72 -5.35
C ASP A 146 3.54 -17.85 -6.51
N ARG A 147 4.86 -17.62 -6.56
CA ARG A 147 5.46 -16.67 -7.51
C ARG A 147 5.43 -17.16 -8.95
N ILE A 148 5.56 -18.46 -9.18
CA ILE A 148 5.58 -19.05 -10.53
C ILE A 148 4.20 -18.96 -11.20
N PRO A 149 3.08 -19.38 -10.56
CA PRO A 149 1.75 -19.15 -11.10
C PRO A 149 1.46 -17.67 -11.36
N TRP A 150 1.89 -16.78 -10.46
CA TRP A 150 1.71 -15.34 -10.66
C TRP A 150 2.49 -14.83 -11.87
N ALA A 151 3.77 -15.18 -12.02
CA ALA A 151 4.58 -14.82 -13.20
C ALA A 151 3.96 -15.28 -14.53
N LYS A 152 3.43 -16.51 -14.55
CA LYS A 152 2.75 -17.08 -15.73
C LYS A 152 1.44 -16.36 -16.03
N ALA A 153 0.62 -16.08 -15.01
CA ALA A 153 -0.62 -15.32 -15.16
C ALA A 153 -0.36 -13.89 -15.63
N ARG A 154 0.66 -13.22 -15.09
CA ARG A 154 1.11 -11.89 -15.53
C ARG A 154 1.45 -11.88 -17.01
N THR A 155 2.27 -12.83 -17.47
CA THR A 155 2.68 -12.94 -18.88
C THR A 155 1.49 -13.24 -19.80
N LYS A 156 0.58 -14.12 -19.38
CA LYS A 156 -0.56 -14.55 -20.20
C LYS A 156 -1.66 -13.49 -20.30
N TYR A 157 -1.99 -12.80 -19.22
CA TYR A 157 -3.20 -11.96 -19.14
C TYR A 157 -2.91 -10.45 -19.05
N PHE A 158 -1.65 -10.05 -18.79
CA PHE A 158 -1.26 -8.64 -18.58
C PHE A 158 -0.14 -8.19 -19.53
N SER A 159 0.11 -8.92 -20.63
CA SER A 159 1.14 -8.58 -21.62
C SER A 159 0.70 -7.53 -22.64
N SER A 160 -0.60 -7.27 -22.79
CA SER A 160 -1.12 -6.28 -23.74
C SER A 160 -2.49 -5.70 -23.32
N GLY A 161 -2.97 -4.70 -24.09
CA GLY A 161 -4.32 -4.16 -23.95
C GLY A 161 -4.57 -3.37 -22.66
N VAL A 162 -5.83 -3.39 -22.21
CA VAL A 162 -6.29 -2.67 -21.02
C VAL A 162 -5.62 -3.22 -19.76
N ASN A 163 -5.53 -4.55 -19.63
CA ASN A 163 -4.93 -5.21 -18.47
C ASN A 163 -3.48 -4.79 -18.23
N LYS A 164 -2.67 -4.73 -19.31
CA LYS A 164 -1.29 -4.22 -19.19
C LYS A 164 -1.26 -2.80 -18.64
N ARG A 165 -2.07 -1.89 -19.21
CA ARG A 165 -2.12 -0.49 -18.77
C ARG A 165 -2.59 -0.36 -17.32
N SER A 166 -3.56 -1.17 -16.90
CA SER A 166 -4.05 -1.20 -15.53
C SER A 166 -2.98 -1.73 -14.57
N LEU A 167 -2.29 -2.81 -14.92
CA LEU A 167 -1.20 -3.35 -14.10
C LEU A 167 -0.02 -2.38 -14.01
N ASP A 168 0.39 -1.78 -15.14
CA ASP A 168 1.42 -0.74 -15.18
C ASP A 168 1.04 0.44 -14.27
N CYS A 169 -0.25 0.79 -14.20
CA CYS A 169 -0.75 1.83 -13.30
C CYS A 169 -0.53 1.47 -11.83
N ILE A 170 -0.80 0.22 -11.43
CA ILE A 170 -0.59 -0.28 -10.06
C ILE A 170 0.90 -0.35 -9.71
N GLU A 171 1.70 -0.95 -10.59
CA GLU A 171 3.14 -1.15 -10.39
C GLU A 171 3.89 0.20 -10.32
N LYS A 172 3.47 1.22 -11.08
CA LYS A 172 4.11 2.54 -11.08
C LYS A 172 3.63 3.49 -9.99
N ALA A 173 2.48 3.24 -9.35
CA ALA A 173 1.94 4.11 -8.30
C ALA A 173 2.96 4.40 -7.19
N ALA A 174 2.87 5.54 -6.51
CA ALA A 174 3.79 5.87 -5.42
C ALA A 174 3.76 4.83 -4.29
N PHE A 175 2.57 4.40 -3.93
CA PHE A 175 2.29 3.30 -3.01
C PHE A 175 0.86 2.81 -3.23
N PHE A 176 0.48 1.72 -2.57
CA PHE A 176 -0.86 1.14 -2.64
C PHE A 176 -1.64 1.51 -1.38
N VAL A 177 -2.93 1.79 -1.53
CA VAL A 177 -3.83 2.10 -0.42
C VAL A 177 -5.02 1.15 -0.45
N THR A 178 -5.37 0.59 0.69
CA THR A 178 -6.57 -0.24 0.87
C THR A 178 -7.53 0.50 1.80
N LEU A 179 -8.74 0.76 1.31
CA LEU A 179 -9.86 1.25 2.12
C LEU A 179 -10.71 0.04 2.49
N ASP A 180 -10.46 -0.52 3.67
CA ASP A 180 -11.21 -1.68 4.18
C ASP A 180 -12.61 -1.24 4.65
N ASP A 181 -13.59 -2.11 4.45
CA ASP A 181 -14.97 -1.92 4.90
C ASP A 181 -15.24 -2.55 6.27
N GLU A 182 -14.26 -3.28 6.81
CA GLU A 182 -14.30 -3.78 8.19
C GLU A 182 -13.80 -2.74 9.21
N GLU A 183 -14.26 -2.92 10.44
CA GLU A 183 -13.74 -2.21 11.61
C GLU A 183 -12.80 -3.17 12.34
N GLN A 184 -11.60 -2.70 12.63
CA GLN A 184 -10.54 -3.47 13.27
C GLN A 184 -9.88 -2.60 14.34
N GLY A 185 -9.29 -3.21 15.37
CA GLY A 185 -8.64 -2.50 16.47
C GLY A 185 -8.78 -3.24 17.79
N MET A 186 -8.47 -2.56 18.89
CA MET A 186 -8.64 -3.08 20.25
C MET A 186 -10.13 -3.05 20.66
N MET A 187 -10.97 -3.85 19.99
CA MET A 187 -12.42 -3.86 20.19
C MET A 187 -12.91 -5.08 20.98
N GLY A 188 -13.62 -4.84 22.09
CA GLY A 188 -14.30 -5.86 22.90
C GLY A 188 -13.63 -6.13 24.25
N ASP A 189 -14.20 -7.07 25.02
CA ASP A 189 -13.82 -7.34 26.41
C ASP A 189 -12.50 -8.13 26.55
N ASP A 190 -11.97 -8.70 25.46
CA ASP A 190 -10.70 -9.43 25.41
C ASP A 190 -9.68 -8.69 24.53
N PRO A 191 -8.76 -7.92 25.15
CA PRO A 191 -7.69 -7.22 24.45
C PRO A 191 -6.73 -8.16 23.70
N ALA A 192 -6.47 -9.36 24.22
CA ALA A 192 -5.49 -10.28 23.63
C ALA A 192 -6.04 -10.91 22.34
N ALA A 193 -7.28 -11.40 22.38
CA ALA A 193 -7.93 -11.93 21.17
C ALA A 193 -8.15 -10.84 20.11
N SER A 194 -8.40 -9.60 20.55
CA SER A 194 -8.54 -8.46 19.62
C SER A 194 -7.23 -8.13 18.93
N LEU A 195 -6.12 -8.11 19.67
CA LEU A 195 -4.79 -7.89 19.11
C LEU A 195 -4.37 -9.03 18.15
N ASP A 196 -4.69 -10.29 18.46
CA ASP A 196 -4.41 -11.42 17.56
C ASP A 196 -5.20 -11.34 16.25
N ARG A 197 -6.51 -11.03 16.31
CA ARG A 197 -7.33 -10.78 15.11
C ARG A 197 -6.79 -9.61 14.30
N TYR A 198 -6.41 -8.54 15.00
CA TYR A 198 -5.82 -7.36 14.40
C TYR A 198 -4.52 -7.69 13.67
N ALA A 199 -3.60 -8.39 14.33
CA ALA A 199 -2.32 -8.85 13.78
C ALA A 199 -2.49 -9.76 12.55
N LYS A 200 -3.48 -10.65 12.55
CA LYS A 200 -3.81 -11.48 11.39
C LYS A 200 -4.34 -10.66 10.23
N SER A 201 -5.26 -9.74 10.51
CA SER A 201 -5.74 -8.79 9.51
C SER A 201 -4.57 -8.01 8.93
N LEU A 202 -3.68 -7.45 9.75
CA LEU A 202 -2.45 -6.76 9.37
C LEU A 202 -1.48 -7.57 8.51
N LEU A 203 -1.42 -8.89 8.67
CA LEU A 203 -0.49 -9.73 7.92
C LEU A 203 -1.01 -10.08 6.52
N HIS A 204 -2.28 -10.47 6.41
CA HIS A 204 -2.81 -11.01 5.14
C HIS A 204 -4.14 -10.41 4.69
N GLY A 205 -4.84 -9.67 5.55
CA GLY A 205 -6.17 -9.12 5.26
C GLY A 205 -7.12 -10.21 4.75
N LYS A 206 -7.79 -9.93 3.64
CA LYS A 206 -8.67 -10.86 2.91
C LYS A 206 -7.92 -11.64 1.82
N CYS A 207 -6.59 -11.51 1.74
CA CYS A 207 -5.69 -12.06 0.73
C CYS A 207 -5.91 -11.54 -0.70
N TYR A 208 -6.85 -10.61 -0.93
CA TYR A 208 -7.13 -10.06 -2.26
C TYR A 208 -7.33 -8.54 -2.29
N ASP A 209 -7.39 -7.94 -1.12
CA ASP A 209 -7.59 -6.52 -0.84
C ASP A 209 -6.29 -5.72 -0.80
N ARG A 210 -5.15 -6.39 -1.02
CA ARG A 210 -3.81 -5.82 -0.96
C ARG A 210 -3.02 -6.12 -2.21
N TRP A 211 -1.98 -5.33 -2.42
CA TRP A 211 -1.01 -5.57 -3.47
C TRP A 211 0.32 -5.97 -2.84
N PHE A 212 0.47 -7.26 -2.57
CA PHE A 212 1.61 -7.82 -1.81
C PHE A 212 2.96 -7.67 -2.51
N ASP A 213 2.98 -7.21 -3.77
CA ASP A 213 4.20 -6.90 -4.50
C ASP A 213 4.66 -5.45 -4.33
N LYS A 214 3.80 -4.55 -3.83
CA LYS A 214 4.12 -3.11 -3.68
C LYS A 214 5.10 -2.93 -2.53
N SER A 215 6.09 -2.03 -2.65
CA SER A 215 7.03 -1.75 -1.56
C SER A 215 6.37 -1.53 -0.20
N PHE A 216 5.24 -0.82 -0.20
CA PHE A 216 4.33 -0.81 0.94
C PHE A 216 2.88 -0.57 0.52
N THR A 217 1.97 -1.10 1.33
CA THR A 217 0.52 -0.91 1.26
C THR A 217 0.04 -0.26 2.54
N VAL A 218 -0.73 0.82 2.42
CA VAL A 218 -1.34 1.49 3.56
C VAL A 218 -2.80 1.07 3.67
N VAL A 219 -3.20 0.47 4.78
CA VAL A 219 -4.57 0.01 4.98
C VAL A 219 -5.27 0.96 5.94
N TYR A 220 -6.43 1.47 5.56
CA TYR A 220 -7.32 2.27 6.41
C TYR A 220 -8.60 1.50 6.65
N TYR A 221 -8.98 1.34 7.91
CA TYR A 221 -10.21 0.68 8.34
C TYR A 221 -11.35 1.67 8.48
N LYS A 222 -12.57 1.16 8.48
CA LYS A 222 -13.78 1.97 8.50
C LYS A 222 -13.87 2.88 9.73
N ASN A 223 -13.30 2.46 10.86
CA ASN A 223 -13.23 3.22 12.11
C ASN A 223 -12.06 4.24 12.17
N GLY A 224 -11.34 4.48 11.07
CA GLY A 224 -10.24 5.45 11.03
C GLY A 224 -8.91 4.94 11.58
N ASP A 225 -8.83 3.69 12.01
CA ASP A 225 -7.56 3.03 12.30
C ASP A 225 -6.83 2.72 10.97
N TRP A 226 -5.50 2.80 10.94
CA TRP A 226 -4.73 2.57 9.73
C TRP A 226 -3.30 2.13 10.02
N TRP A 227 -2.62 1.55 9.03
CA TRP A 227 -1.26 1.04 9.16
C TRP A 227 -0.58 0.76 7.82
N GLU A 228 0.67 0.28 7.88
CA GLU A 228 1.50 -0.02 6.71
C GLU A 228 1.93 -1.48 6.71
N GLU A 229 1.71 -2.16 5.59
CA GLU A 229 2.34 -3.44 5.27
C GLU A 229 3.50 -3.18 4.31
N TYR A 230 4.64 -3.81 4.54
CA TYR A 230 5.88 -3.65 3.78
C TYR A 230 6.30 -4.97 3.12
N VAL A 231 7.01 -4.84 1.99
CA VAL A 231 7.52 -5.96 1.15
C VAL A 231 9.03 -5.99 1.10
#